data_AF-A0A848FYG9-F1
#
_entry.id   AF-A0A848FYG9-F1
#
_cell.length_a   1.000
_cell.length_b   1.000
_cell.length_c   1.000
_cell.angle_alpha   90.00
_cell.angle_beta   90.00
_cell.angle_gamma   90.00
#
_symmetry.space_group_name_H-M   'P 1'
#
loop_
_entity.id
_entity.type
_entity.pdbx_description
1 polymer ?
#
loop_
_entity_poly.entity_id
_entity_poly.type
_entity_poly.pdbx_seq_one_letter_code
_entity_poly.pdbx_strand_id
1 'polypeptide(L)'
;MFNNDKQTIEELNILGKFRQGSVYGLFAQVKTRGGEQLLDHMFRNPLQEAVAINQRSSVFQFFQHAQLLFPFDTGQLTLMREFMDTETSKNKALVLAATLLKKILASVTRDERYKKMMQGLQATIVTLNKCYQFVEPLAD
;
A
#
# COMPACT_ATOMS: atom_id res chain seq x y z
N MET A 1 -17.07 27.24 2.07
CA MET A 1 -15.62 27.03 2.09
C MET A 1 -15.17 26.99 3.54
N PHE A 2 -15.02 25.79 4.12
CA PHE A 2 -14.39 25.63 5.44
C PHE A 2 -12.91 25.92 5.26
N ASN A 3 -12.56 27.20 5.28
CA ASN A 3 -11.18 27.65 5.29
C ASN A 3 -10.69 27.41 6.72
N ASN A 4 -10.25 26.18 7.02
CA ASN A 4 -9.63 25.87 8.29
C ASN A 4 -8.34 26.68 8.37
N ASP A 5 -8.42 27.81 9.06
CA ASP A 5 -7.27 28.62 9.42
C ASP A 5 -6.22 27.71 10.08
N LYS A 6 -4.94 27.93 9.77
CA LYS A 6 -3.84 27.11 10.31
C LYS A 6 -3.89 27.08 11.84
N GLN A 7 -4.36 28.16 12.44
CA GLN A 7 -4.62 28.28 13.87
C GLN A 7 -5.64 27.25 14.37
N THR A 8 -6.77 27.05 13.69
CA THR A 8 -7.81 26.07 14.09
C THR A 8 -7.31 24.62 13.99
N ILE A 9 -6.49 24.30 12.98
CA ILE A 9 -5.90 22.96 12.82
C ILE A 9 -4.91 22.64 13.95
N GLU A 10 -4.15 23.65 14.39
CA GLU A 10 -3.22 23.53 15.51
C GLU A 10 -3.93 23.46 16.86
N GLU A 11 -4.96 24.30 17.07
CA GLU A 11 -5.79 24.31 18.28
C GLU A 11 -6.53 22.99 18.50
N LEU A 12 -7.06 22.38 17.44
CA LEU A 12 -7.75 21.09 17.50
C LEU A 12 -6.81 19.87 17.52
N ASN A 13 -5.48 20.08 17.53
CA ASN A 13 -4.47 19.04 17.50
C ASN A 13 -4.72 17.97 16.41
N ILE A 14 -5.19 18.41 15.24
CA ILE A 14 -5.66 17.50 14.19
C ILE A 14 -4.47 16.80 13.53
N LEU A 15 -3.44 17.55 13.11
CA LEU A 15 -2.31 17.04 12.31
C LEU A 15 -1.06 16.68 13.12
N GLY A 16 -1.14 16.69 14.46
CA GLY A 16 0.01 16.45 15.34
C GLY A 16 0.53 15.01 15.27
N LYS A 17 1.17 14.60 14.16
CA LYS A 17 1.69 13.24 13.91
C LYS A 17 2.57 12.70 15.04
N PHE A 18 3.21 13.58 15.80
CA PHE A 18 4.11 13.26 16.91
C PHE A 18 3.63 13.79 18.28
N ARG A 19 2.42 14.34 18.36
CA ARG A 19 1.81 14.77 19.63
C ARG A 19 0.92 13.66 20.17
N GLN A 20 1.15 13.25 21.42
CA GLN A 20 0.26 12.31 22.09
C GLN A 20 -1.17 12.89 22.12
N GLY A 21 -2.16 12.06 21.83
CA GLY A 21 -3.57 12.46 21.82
C GLY A 21 -4.01 13.29 20.61
N SER A 22 -3.24 13.37 19.52
CA SER A 22 -3.71 14.00 18.28
C SER A 22 -4.77 13.15 17.58
N VAL A 23 -5.70 13.81 16.89
CA VAL A 23 -6.74 13.12 16.11
C VAL A 23 -6.08 12.24 15.04
N TYR A 24 -5.07 12.77 14.34
CA TYR A 24 -4.29 11.97 13.39
C TYR A 24 -3.68 10.72 14.03
N GLY A 25 -3.07 10.83 15.22
CA GLY A 25 -2.47 9.70 15.92
C GLY A 25 -3.46 8.60 16.27
N LEU A 26 -4.71 8.95 16.60
CA LEU A 26 -5.79 7.97 16.84
C LEU A 26 -6.13 7.17 15.57
N PHE A 27 -6.19 7.85 14.43
CA PHE A 27 -6.59 7.24 13.16
C PHE A 27 -5.43 6.63 12.35
N ALA A 28 -4.17 6.92 12.70
CA ALA A 28 -2.97 6.43 12.03
C ALA A 28 -2.67 4.94 12.29
N GLN A 29 -3.66 4.07 12.07
CA GLN A 29 -3.58 2.60 12.20
C GLN A 29 -3.29 1.88 10.87
N VAL A 30 -3.03 2.65 9.81
CA VAL A 30 -2.69 2.17 8.47
C VAL A 30 -1.43 1.29 8.48
N LYS A 31 -1.42 0.26 7.63
CA LYS A 31 -0.35 -0.76 7.61
C LYS A 31 0.74 -0.51 6.57
N THR A 32 0.50 0.38 5.60
CA THR A 32 1.43 0.63 4.49
C THR A 32 1.77 2.10 4.37
N ARG A 33 2.96 2.39 3.83
CA ARG A 33 3.40 3.77 3.53
C ARG A 33 2.44 4.50 2.61
N GLY A 34 1.88 3.81 1.61
CA GLY A 34 0.87 4.39 0.72
C GLY A 34 -0.43 4.73 1.45
N GLY A 35 -0.85 3.88 2.38
CA GLY A 35 -2.01 4.15 3.24
C GLY A 35 -1.78 5.37 4.16
N GLU A 36 -0.58 5.52 4.69
CA GLU A 36 -0.19 6.70 5.49
C GLU A 36 -0.21 7.99 4.67
N GLN A 37 0.33 7.97 3.45
CA GLN A 37 0.26 9.11 2.55
C GLN A 37 -1.18 9.50 2.19
N LEU A 38 -2.03 8.50 1.94
CA LEU A 38 -3.44 8.72 1.67
C LEU A 38 -4.16 9.32 2.89
N LEU A 39 -3.88 8.82 4.10
CA LEU A 39 -4.46 9.33 5.34
C LEU A 39 -4.03 10.78 5.60
N ASP A 40 -2.75 11.11 5.45
CA ASP A 40 -2.24 12.49 5.57
C ASP A 40 -2.93 13.42 4.57
N HIS A 41 -3.08 12.98 3.32
CA HIS A 41 -3.81 13.73 2.32
C HIS A 41 -5.28 13.95 2.71
N MET A 42 -5.98 12.93 3.22
CA MET A 42 -7.37 13.04 3.66
C MET A 42 -7.54 14.04 4.81
N PHE A 43 -6.61 14.05 5.77
CA PHE A 43 -6.63 14.97 6.91
C PHE A 43 -6.33 16.41 6.51
N ARG A 44 -5.43 16.62 5.55
CA ARG A 44 -5.10 17.95 5.01
C ARG A 44 -6.15 18.51 4.07
N ASN A 45 -6.90 17.64 3.40
CA ASN A 45 -7.87 18.00 2.37
C ASN A 45 -9.23 17.37 2.67
N PRO A 46 -9.96 17.87 3.70
CA PRO A 46 -11.28 17.37 4.02
C PRO A 46 -12.25 17.60 2.85
N LEU A 47 -13.12 16.62 2.60
CA LEU A 47 -14.16 16.74 1.59
C LEU A 47 -15.19 17.77 2.01
N GLN A 48 -15.74 18.50 1.04
CA GLN A 48 -16.80 19.49 1.27
C GLN A 48 -18.14 19.08 0.63
N GLU A 49 -18.09 18.17 -0.35
CA GLU A 49 -19.27 17.71 -1.09
C GLU A 49 -19.94 16.52 -0.40
N ALA A 50 -21.25 16.64 -0.14
CA ALA A 50 -22.03 15.63 0.57
C ALA A 50 -21.97 14.24 -0.11
N VAL A 51 -22.03 14.20 -1.45
CA VAL A 51 -21.95 12.96 -2.23
C VAL A 51 -20.62 12.25 -1.97
N ALA A 52 -19.50 12.98 -2.04
CA ALA A 52 -18.17 12.42 -1.82
C ALA A 52 -17.96 11.97 -0.37
N ILE A 53 -18.50 12.72 0.60
CA ILE A 53 -18.46 12.36 2.03
C ILE A 53 -19.21 11.04 2.24
N ASN A 54 -20.45 10.95 1.76
CA ASN A 54 -21.27 9.75 1.93
C ASN A 54 -20.65 8.53 1.23
N GLN A 55 -20.05 8.71 0.06
CA GLN A 55 -19.33 7.64 -0.62
C GLN A 55 -18.15 7.14 0.23
N ARG A 56 -17.30 8.03 0.76
CA ARG A 56 -16.18 7.63 1.62
C ARG A 56 -16.67 6.95 2.92
N SER A 57 -17.72 7.49 3.54
CA SER A 57 -18.33 6.90 4.74
C SER A 57 -18.87 5.50 4.48
N SER A 58 -19.51 5.26 3.31
CA SER A 58 -20.01 3.93 2.94
C SER A 58 -18.89 2.90 2.79
N VAL A 59 -17.73 3.30 2.26
CA VAL A 59 -16.55 2.44 2.16
C VAL A 59 -16.04 2.05 3.54
N PHE A 60 -15.91 3.01 4.46
CA PHE A 60 -15.50 2.70 5.85
C PHE A 60 -16.52 1.80 6.55
N GLN A 61 -17.81 2.08 6.37
CA GLN A 61 -18.88 1.28 6.93
C GLN A 61 -18.82 -0.17 6.42
N PHE A 62 -18.61 -0.37 5.12
CA PHE A 62 -18.45 -1.70 4.52
C PHE A 62 -17.35 -2.50 5.22
N PHE A 63 -16.14 -1.95 5.33
CA PHE A 63 -15.01 -2.65 5.96
C PHE A 63 -15.22 -2.89 7.46
N GLN A 64 -15.92 -1.99 8.16
CA GLN A 64 -16.29 -2.19 9.57
C GLN A 64 -17.26 -3.37 9.73
N HIS A 65 -18.30 -3.46 8.90
CA HIS A 65 -19.31 -4.52 8.99
C HIS A 65 -18.76 -5.88 8.55
N ALA A 66 -17.94 -5.89 7.50
CA ALA A 66 -17.30 -7.11 7.01
C ALA A 66 -16.23 -7.67 7.97
N GLN A 67 -15.84 -6.89 9.00
CA GLN A 67 -14.82 -7.26 10.01
C GLN A 67 -13.51 -7.78 9.39
N LEU A 68 -13.15 -7.22 8.24
CA LEU A 68 -11.99 -7.65 7.46
C LEU A 68 -10.70 -7.19 8.12
N LEU A 69 -9.78 -8.13 8.32
CA LEU A 69 -8.42 -7.83 8.75
C LEU A 69 -7.54 -7.59 7.52
N PHE A 70 -6.56 -6.69 7.66
CA PHE A 70 -5.56 -6.46 6.62
C PHE A 70 -4.74 -7.75 6.41
N PRO A 71 -4.87 -8.45 5.26
CA PRO A 71 -4.40 -9.82 5.13
C PRO A 71 -2.91 -9.91 4.77
N PHE A 72 -2.26 -8.78 4.48
CA PHE A 72 -0.94 -8.75 3.87
C PHE A 72 0.19 -8.62 4.89
N ASP A 73 1.31 -9.28 4.60
CA ASP A 73 2.57 -9.01 5.28
C ASP A 73 3.23 -7.78 4.64
N THR A 74 3.61 -6.79 5.44
CA THR A 74 4.13 -5.52 4.94
C THR A 74 5.52 -5.66 4.31
N GLY A 75 6.31 -6.64 4.76
CA GLY A 75 7.60 -7.00 4.16
C GLY A 75 7.42 -7.59 2.77
N GLN A 76 6.50 -8.54 2.60
CA GLN A 76 6.13 -9.10 1.30
C GLN A 76 5.61 -8.03 0.34
N LEU A 77 4.75 -7.12 0.80
CA LEU A 77 4.29 -5.99 -0.02
C LEU A 77 5.43 -5.08 -0.47
N THR A 78 6.44 -4.89 0.38
CA THR A 78 7.62 -4.08 0.04
C THR A 78 8.47 -4.77 -1.02
N LEU A 79 8.75 -6.06 -0.86
CA LEU A 79 9.50 -6.86 -1.84
C LEU A 79 8.79 -6.93 -3.21
N MET A 80 7.47 -7.13 -3.20
CA MET A 80 6.65 -7.10 -4.42
C MET A 80 6.76 -5.74 -5.10
N ARG A 81 6.62 -4.64 -4.35
CA ARG A 81 6.67 -3.28 -4.89
C ARG A 81 8.03 -3.00 -5.54
N GLU A 82 9.13 -3.28 -4.84
CA GLU A 82 10.47 -3.10 -5.38
C GLU A 82 10.70 -3.92 -6.67
N PHE A 83 10.14 -5.13 -6.73
CA PHE A 83 10.21 -5.97 -7.92
C PHE A 83 9.42 -5.37 -9.10
N MET A 84 8.20 -4.89 -8.85
CA MET A 84 7.36 -4.27 -9.86
C MET A 84 7.91 -2.92 -10.36
N ASP A 85 8.53 -2.15 -9.47
CA ASP A 85 9.17 -0.87 -9.80
C ASP A 85 10.46 -1.07 -10.61
N THR A 86 11.00 -2.30 -10.66
CA THR A 86 12.11 -2.64 -11.55
C THR A 86 11.59 -2.66 -12.99
N GLU A 87 11.91 -1.63 -13.78
CA GLU A 87 11.53 -1.49 -15.19
C GLU A 87 11.77 -2.79 -15.96
N THR A 88 10.68 -3.52 -16.24
CA THR A 88 10.73 -4.68 -17.11
C THR A 88 10.46 -4.20 -18.53
N SER A 89 11.51 -4.16 -19.35
CA SER A 89 11.42 -3.89 -20.79
C SER A 89 10.24 -4.65 -21.40
N LYS A 90 9.37 -3.95 -22.16
CA LYS A 90 8.14 -4.51 -22.77
C LYS A 90 8.38 -5.66 -23.75
N ASN A 91 9.64 -5.96 -24.06
CA ASN A 91 10.00 -7.01 -25.00
C ASN A 91 10.24 -8.35 -24.28
N LYS A 92 9.25 -9.25 -24.38
CA LYS A 92 9.28 -10.59 -23.75
C LYS A 92 10.51 -11.40 -24.12
N ALA A 93 11.06 -11.25 -25.32
CA ALA A 93 12.27 -11.96 -25.75
C ALA A 93 13.53 -11.44 -25.03
N LEU A 94 13.62 -10.11 -24.83
CA LEU A 94 14.70 -9.51 -24.03
C LEU A 94 14.57 -9.88 -22.55
N VAL A 95 13.36 -9.95 -22.02
CA VAL A 95 13.11 -10.42 -20.65
C VAL A 95 13.55 -11.88 -20.48
N LEU A 96 13.26 -12.75 -21.46
CA LEU A 96 13.65 -14.15 -21.41
C LEU A 96 15.18 -14.32 -21.50
N ALA A 97 15.82 -13.63 -22.45
CA ALA A 97 17.28 -13.62 -22.61
C ALA A 97 18.00 -13.05 -21.39
N ALA A 98 17.51 -11.93 -20.83
CA ALA A 98 18.06 -11.34 -19.62
C ALA A 98 17.88 -12.26 -18.40
N THR A 99 16.75 -12.96 -18.29
CA THR A 99 16.49 -13.94 -17.22
C THR A 99 17.43 -15.14 -17.32
N LEU A 100 17.67 -15.66 -18.53
CA LEU A 100 18.61 -16.76 -18.77
C LEU A 100 20.05 -16.36 -18.45
N LEU A 101 20.49 -15.18 -18.91
CA LEU A 101 21.81 -14.64 -18.57
C LEU A 101 21.98 -14.42 -17.07
N LYS A 102 20.96 -13.85 -16.39
CA LYS A 102 20.96 -13.69 -14.93
C LYS A 102 21.03 -15.03 -14.20
N LYS A 103 20.35 -16.07 -14.68
CA LYS A 103 20.38 -17.42 -14.09
C LYS A 103 21.75 -18.09 -14.25
N ILE A 104 22.37 -17.95 -15.42
CA ILE A 104 23.73 -18.45 -15.69
C ILE A 104 24.75 -17.70 -14.82
N LEU A 105 24.66 -16.36 -14.78
CA LEU A 105 25.51 -15.53 -13.93
C LEU A 105 25.33 -15.88 -12.46
N ALA A 106 24.10 -16.02 -11.95
CA ALA A 106 23.84 -16.41 -10.56
C ALA A 106 24.30 -17.83 -10.19
N SER A 107 24.50 -18.71 -11.18
CA SER A 107 25.12 -20.02 -10.97
C SER A 107 26.64 -19.94 -10.86
N VAL A 108 27.25 -18.85 -11.34
CA VAL A 108 28.70 -18.64 -11.42
C VAL A 108 29.18 -17.62 -10.40
N THR A 109 28.37 -16.61 -10.09
CA THR A 109 28.58 -15.60 -9.07
C THR A 109 27.48 -15.73 -8.02
N ARG A 110 27.80 -15.59 -6.73
CA ARG A 110 26.80 -15.39 -5.65
C ARG A 110 26.06 -14.06 -5.89
N ASP A 111 25.23 -14.02 -6.93
CA ASP A 111 24.60 -12.78 -7.38
C ASP A 111 23.35 -12.52 -6.55
N GLU A 112 23.52 -11.71 -5.50
CA GLU A 112 22.44 -11.22 -4.63
C GLU A 112 21.30 -10.56 -5.45
N ARG A 113 21.56 -10.10 -6.68
CA ARG A 113 20.52 -9.54 -7.57
C ARG A 113 19.53 -10.60 -8.04
N TYR A 114 20.00 -11.80 -8.38
CA TYR A 114 19.11 -12.89 -8.78
C TYR A 114 18.26 -13.37 -7.61
N LYS A 115 18.87 -13.47 -6.43
CA LYS A 115 18.15 -13.81 -5.19
C LYS A 115 17.08 -12.77 -4.86
N LYS A 116 17.40 -11.47 -4.94
CA LYS A 116 16.42 -10.38 -4.73
C LYS A 116 15.28 -10.43 -5.75
N MET A 117 15.59 -10.69 -7.02
CA MET A 117 14.59 -10.87 -8.07
C MET A 117 13.64 -12.04 -7.78
N MET A 118 14.18 -13.18 -7.35
CA MET A 118 13.37 -14.36 -7.00
C MET A 118 12.49 -14.11 -5.79
N GLN A 119 13.02 -13.45 -4.75
CA GLN A 119 12.24 -13.04 -3.57
C GLN A 119 11.10 -12.09 -3.94
N GLY A 120 11.37 -11.12 -4.83
CA GLY A 120 10.36 -10.20 -5.35
C GLY A 120 9.24 -10.89 -6.14
N LEU A 121 9.60 -11.83 -7.02
CA LEU A 121 8.64 -12.64 -7.76
C LEU A 121 7.78 -13.49 -6.81
N GLN A 122 8.39 -14.17 -5.84
CA GLN A 122 7.67 -14.96 -4.85
C GLN A 122 6.72 -14.08 -4.01
N ALA A 123 7.18 -12.91 -3.57
CA ALA A 123 6.36 -11.96 -2.83
C ALA A 123 5.16 -11.48 -3.66
N THR A 124 5.34 -11.31 -4.98
CA THR A 124 4.26 -10.98 -5.91
C THR A 124 3.22 -12.09 -5.97
N ILE A 125 3.64 -13.34 -6.15
CA ILE A 125 2.75 -14.51 -6.17
C ILE A 125 1.97 -14.64 -4.86
N VAL A 126 2.66 -14.55 -3.72
CA VAL A 126 2.03 -14.62 -2.39
C VAL A 126 1.00 -13.50 -2.22
N THR A 127 1.33 -12.28 -2.65
CA THR A 127 0.40 -11.14 -2.56
C THR A 127 -0.84 -11.36 -3.42
N LEU A 128 -0.68 -11.84 -4.66
CA LEU A 128 -1.81 -12.15 -5.55
C LEU A 128 -2.70 -13.25 -4.97
N ASN A 129 -2.12 -14.32 -4.42
CA ASN A 129 -2.88 -15.37 -3.75
C ASN A 129 -3.64 -14.83 -2.54
N LYS A 130 -3.04 -13.93 -1.74
CA LYS A 130 -3.72 -13.26 -0.64
C LYS A 130 -4.85 -12.36 -1.12
N CYS A 131 -4.70 -11.66 -2.24
CA CYS A 131 -5.80 -10.89 -2.83
C CYS A 131 -6.97 -11.80 -3.21
N TYR A 132 -6.69 -12.94 -3.85
CA TYR A 132 -7.73 -13.92 -4.20
C TYR A 132 -8.46 -14.41 -2.94
N GLN A 133 -7.72 -14.90 -1.94
CA GLN A 133 -8.29 -15.39 -0.67
C GLN A 133 -9.04 -14.30 0.12
N PHE A 134 -8.65 -13.04 -0.03
CA PHE A 134 -9.31 -11.92 0.64
C PHE A 134 -10.65 -11.56 0.00
N VAL A 135 -10.76 -11.71 -1.32
CA VAL A 135 -11.96 -11.36 -2.09
C VAL A 135 -12.95 -12.52 -2.17
N GLU A 136 -12.48 -13.77 -2.14
CA GLU A 136 -13.31 -14.97 -2.26
C GLU A 136 -14.50 -15.01 -1.29
N PRO A 137 -14.38 -14.68 0.01
CA PRO A 137 -15.52 -14.65 0.93
C PRO A 137 -16.50 -13.49 0.71
N LEU A 138 -16.18 -12.54 -0.16
CA LEU A 138 -16.99 -11.34 -0.46
C LEU A 138 -17.76 -11.48 -1.78
N ALA A 139 -17.61 -12.60 -2.48
CA ALA A 139 -18.19 -12.84 -3.80
C ALA A 139 -19.58 -13.53 -3.76
N ASP A 140 -20.08 -13.83 -2.56
CA ASP A 140 -21.46 -14.27 -2.28
C ASP A 140 -22.35 -13.10 -1.87
#